data_AF-A0A8T6F9G9-F1
#
_entry.id   AF-A0A8T6F9G9-F1
#
_cell.length_a   1.000
_cell.length_b   1.000
_cell.length_c   1.000
_cell.angle_alpha   90.00
_cell.angle_beta   90.00
_cell.angle_gamma   90.00
#
_symmetry.space_group_name_H-M   'P 1'
#
loop_
_entity.id
_entity.type
_entity.pdbx_description
1 polymer ?
#
loop_
_entity_poly.entity_id
_entity_poly.type
_entity_poly.pdbx_seq_one_letter_code
_entity_poly.pdbx_strand_id
1 'polypeptide(L)'
;MRNIWIVRAGGGGVFADSYWEAGIIAIGFARTGDISHLKTPKEIMDAMRGEHPNVKDRRLHARASQLLRFVHVIKEGDLILTPIRDSREIMIGVCDGPYKYESGRHDNNPHIRSVDWKKRIAREKLSNRARNSAGGAQTLFSMNEHRAEIESVAFSQGQTIAANDPALLDDSEAQFYEEVQGKAEELISDKIAQMDPLDFEELVAALLRSMGYFARRTVEGPDRGVDVIAQSDPLGFESPRIKVQVKQRNDRTGAREIREFIATLRPPDKGLYVSTGGYTREALYEAERAPQGISLTVLTGDEFTEFLLEYYDRLDPQAQSLMPLKKVFVPIE
;
A
#
# COMPACT_ATOMS: atom_id res chain seq x y z
N MET A 1 21.71 -16.66 -14.74
CA MET A 1 20.35 -16.25 -15.18
C MET A 1 20.08 -14.83 -14.74
N ARG A 2 19.28 -14.08 -15.51
CA ARG A 2 18.84 -12.71 -15.22
C ARG A 2 17.81 -12.74 -14.09
N ASN A 3 17.83 -11.90 -13.06
CA ASN A 3 16.72 -11.90 -12.09
C ASN A 3 15.56 -11.03 -12.59
N ILE A 4 14.37 -11.28 -12.06
CA ILE A 4 13.17 -10.49 -12.32
C ILE A 4 12.70 -9.91 -10.99
N TRP A 5 12.54 -8.59 -10.95
CA TRP A 5 12.20 -7.85 -9.75
C TRP A 5 10.94 -7.02 -9.98
N ILE A 6 10.06 -7.02 -8.99
CA ILE A 6 9.09 -5.94 -8.83
C ILE A 6 9.78 -4.83 -8.06
N VAL A 7 9.71 -3.60 -8.58
CA VAL A 7 10.13 -2.39 -7.87
C VAL A 7 9.03 -1.35 -8.01
N ARG A 8 8.34 -1.05 -6.90
CA ARG A 8 7.20 -0.13 -6.90
C ARG A 8 7.66 1.31 -6.92
N ALA A 9 6.99 2.13 -7.72
CA ALA A 9 7.19 3.57 -7.80
C ALA A 9 6.27 4.30 -6.80
N GLY A 10 6.48 4.06 -5.50
CA GLY A 10 5.62 4.59 -4.42
C GLY A 10 4.28 3.85 -4.25
N GLY A 11 3.50 4.25 -3.25
CA GLY A 11 2.18 3.67 -2.98
C GLY A 11 1.26 3.85 -4.20
N GLY A 12 0.68 2.76 -4.70
CA GLY A 12 -0.17 2.78 -5.91
C GLY A 12 0.56 3.06 -7.24
N GLY A 13 1.87 3.29 -7.23
CA GLY A 13 2.63 3.66 -8.43
C GLY A 13 2.65 5.16 -8.75
N VAL A 14 2.43 6.02 -7.75
CA VAL A 14 2.37 7.49 -7.90
C VAL A 14 3.60 8.12 -8.57
N PHE A 15 4.77 7.48 -8.56
CA PHE A 15 6.00 7.99 -9.18
C PHE A 15 6.32 7.32 -10.53
N ALA A 16 5.44 6.45 -11.04
CA ALA A 16 5.70 5.62 -12.22
C ALA A 16 6.05 6.44 -13.46
N ASP A 17 5.32 7.52 -13.74
CA ASP A 17 5.57 8.37 -14.91
C ASP A 17 6.87 9.16 -14.79
N SER A 18 7.17 9.70 -13.60
CA SER A 18 8.45 10.36 -13.35
C SER A 18 9.63 9.40 -13.51
N TYR A 19 9.50 8.16 -13.01
CA TYR A 19 10.54 7.14 -13.12
C TYR A 19 10.71 6.64 -14.56
N TRP A 20 9.61 6.59 -15.33
CA TRP A 20 9.62 6.29 -16.75
C TRP A 20 10.41 7.35 -17.53
N GLU A 21 10.08 8.63 -17.35
CA GLU A 21 10.73 9.75 -18.05
C GLU A 21 12.21 9.90 -17.67
N ALA A 22 12.54 9.68 -16.40
CA ALA A 22 13.91 9.77 -15.92
C ALA A 22 14.76 8.52 -16.22
N GLY A 23 14.15 7.41 -16.65
CA GLY A 23 14.88 6.16 -16.93
C GLY A 23 15.45 5.51 -15.68
N ILE A 24 14.70 5.50 -14.58
CA ILE A 24 15.18 5.01 -13.28
C ILE A 24 14.14 4.17 -12.52
N ILE A 25 14.62 3.49 -11.49
CA ILE A 25 13.83 3.08 -10.32
C ILE A 25 14.45 3.69 -9.07
N ALA A 26 13.61 4.05 -8.09
CA ALA A 26 14.09 4.55 -6.81
C ALA A 26 13.25 4.10 -5.62
N ILE A 27 13.91 3.89 -4.48
CA ILE A 27 13.29 3.53 -3.20
C ILE A 27 13.68 4.52 -2.08
N GLY A 28 12.81 4.62 -1.06
CA GLY A 28 12.89 5.58 0.05
C GLY A 28 13.97 5.31 1.09
N PHE A 29 13.78 5.79 2.32
CA PHE A 29 14.75 5.74 3.45
C PHE A 29 15.87 6.78 3.40
N ALA A 30 15.53 8.02 3.02
CA ALA A 30 16.53 9.04 2.74
C ALA A 30 17.48 9.37 3.88
N ARG A 31 16.97 9.35 5.12
CA ARG A 31 17.75 9.67 6.31
C ARG A 31 18.76 8.55 6.69
N THR A 32 18.59 7.33 6.17
CA THR A 32 19.52 6.22 6.42
C THR A 32 20.86 6.44 5.70
N GLY A 33 20.90 7.40 4.76
CA GLY A 33 22.12 7.79 4.06
C GLY A 33 22.54 6.76 3.02
N ASP A 34 23.76 6.92 2.49
CA ASP A 34 24.30 5.94 1.55
C ASP A 34 24.71 4.65 2.27
N ILE A 35 24.01 3.56 1.95
CA ILE A 35 24.22 2.23 2.51
C ILE A 35 25.02 1.29 1.58
N SER A 36 25.69 1.83 0.55
CA SER A 36 26.54 1.06 -0.38
C SER A 36 27.63 0.21 0.29
N HIS A 37 28.05 0.60 1.49
CA HIS A 37 29.08 -0.06 2.28
C HIS A 37 28.53 -1.15 3.22
N LEU A 38 27.22 -1.14 3.52
CA LEU A 38 26.58 -2.10 4.45
C LEU A 38 26.21 -3.37 3.70
N LYS A 39 26.66 -4.54 4.15
CA LYS A 39 26.53 -5.82 3.45
C LYS A 39 25.57 -6.80 4.10
N THR A 40 25.12 -6.53 5.32
CA THR A 40 24.19 -7.42 6.04
C THR A 40 22.88 -6.73 6.41
N PRO A 41 21.76 -7.47 6.53
CA PRO A 41 20.49 -6.90 7.00
C PRO A 41 20.63 -6.25 8.38
N LYS A 42 21.45 -6.82 9.26
CA LYS A 42 21.71 -6.29 10.60
C LYS A 42 22.37 -4.91 10.57
N GLU A 43 23.41 -4.75 9.75
CA GLU A 43 24.09 -3.46 9.57
C GLU A 43 23.13 -2.38 9.06
N ILE A 44 22.28 -2.72 8.10
CA ILE A 44 21.27 -1.79 7.57
C ILE A 44 20.21 -1.48 8.65
N MET A 45 19.72 -2.47 9.39
CA MET A 45 18.80 -2.24 10.50
C MET A 45 19.39 -1.30 11.56
N ASP A 46 20.67 -1.46 11.89
CA ASP A 46 21.34 -0.62 12.88
C ASP A 46 21.47 0.83 12.38
N ALA A 47 21.72 1.03 11.08
CA ALA A 47 21.67 2.35 10.45
C ALA A 47 20.25 2.97 10.47
N MET A 48 19.20 2.15 10.30
CA MET A 48 17.81 2.62 10.31
C MET A 48 17.25 2.88 11.72
N ARG A 49 17.84 2.27 12.76
CA ARG A 49 17.32 2.31 14.15
C ARG A 49 17.30 3.73 14.74
N GLY A 50 18.19 4.61 14.28
CA GLY A 50 18.23 6.01 14.70
C GLY A 50 16.98 6.82 14.33
N GLU A 51 16.19 6.36 13.35
CA GLU A 51 14.99 7.06 12.83
C GLU A 51 13.67 6.46 13.29
N HIS A 52 13.69 5.21 13.73
CA HIS A 52 12.50 4.42 14.02
C HIS A 52 12.58 3.75 15.39
N PRO A 53 12.68 4.52 16.49
CA PRO A 53 12.84 3.97 17.84
C PRO A 53 11.66 3.09 18.29
N ASN A 54 10.50 3.24 17.66
CA ASN A 54 9.25 2.56 18.03
C ASN A 54 8.79 1.49 17.02
N VAL A 55 9.56 1.18 15.97
CA VAL A 55 9.19 0.14 15.00
C VAL A 55 9.68 -1.22 15.50
N LYS A 56 8.82 -2.24 15.48
CA LYS A 56 9.17 -3.62 15.86
C LYS A 56 10.31 -4.15 14.97
N ASP A 57 11.29 -4.82 15.57
CA ASP A 57 12.49 -5.37 14.91
C ASP A 57 12.16 -6.21 13.66
N ARG A 58 11.08 -7.00 13.69
CA ARG A 58 10.64 -7.80 12.53
C ARG A 58 10.32 -6.93 11.30
N ARG A 59 9.61 -5.81 11.47
CA ARG A 59 9.24 -4.91 10.37
C ARG A 59 10.45 -4.13 9.86
N LEU A 60 11.40 -3.81 10.75
CA LEU A 60 12.66 -3.18 10.37
C LEU A 60 13.55 -4.13 9.57
N HIS A 61 13.61 -5.41 9.95
CA HIS A 61 14.36 -6.45 9.24
C HIS A 61 13.86 -6.66 7.81
N ALA A 62 12.54 -6.69 7.60
CA ALA A 62 11.94 -6.81 6.27
C ALA A 62 12.37 -5.62 5.37
N ARG A 63 12.32 -4.39 5.88
CA ARG A 63 12.75 -3.19 5.16
C ARG A 63 14.25 -3.18 4.87
N ALA A 64 15.07 -3.58 5.84
CA ALA A 64 16.52 -3.71 5.67
C ALA A 64 16.87 -4.76 4.59
N SER A 65 16.15 -5.88 4.56
CA SER A 65 16.30 -6.90 3.52
C SER A 65 15.95 -6.37 2.12
N GLN A 66 14.92 -5.54 2.00
CA GLN A 66 14.57 -4.90 0.72
C GLN A 66 15.66 -3.95 0.24
N LEU A 67 16.17 -3.09 1.13
CA LEU A 67 17.29 -2.20 0.83
C LEU A 67 18.54 -2.98 0.42
N LEU A 68 18.88 -4.05 1.13
CA LEU A 68 20.02 -4.89 0.81
C LEU A 68 19.89 -5.49 -0.60
N ARG A 69 18.70 -6.00 -0.95
CA ARG A 69 18.44 -6.56 -2.29
C ARG A 69 18.55 -5.49 -3.37
N PHE A 70 17.99 -4.31 -3.16
CA PHE A 70 18.11 -3.21 -4.11
C PHE A 70 19.57 -2.80 -4.32
N VAL A 71 20.37 -2.70 -3.26
CA VAL A 71 21.73 -2.18 -3.31
C VAL A 71 22.72 -3.22 -3.83
N HIS A 72 22.64 -4.48 -3.39
CA HIS A 72 23.68 -5.49 -3.68
C HIS A 72 23.25 -6.65 -4.56
N VAL A 73 21.95 -6.90 -4.71
CA VAL A 73 21.45 -8.09 -5.42
C VAL A 73 20.95 -7.76 -6.83
N ILE A 74 20.22 -6.65 -7.00
CA ILE A 74 19.86 -6.15 -8.32
C ILE A 74 21.13 -5.76 -9.07
N LYS A 75 21.24 -6.20 -10.31
CA LYS A 75 22.39 -5.91 -11.18
C LYS A 75 21.99 -5.58 -12.60
N GLU A 76 22.94 -5.05 -13.34
CA GLU A 76 22.78 -4.78 -14.77
C GLU A 76 22.34 -6.05 -15.52
N GLY A 77 21.39 -5.85 -16.42
CA GLY A 77 20.71 -6.90 -17.14
C GLY A 77 19.47 -7.43 -16.43
N ASP A 78 19.25 -7.25 -15.12
CA ASP A 78 18.03 -7.74 -14.46
C ASP A 78 16.76 -7.08 -15.02
N LEU A 79 15.67 -7.85 -15.08
CA LEU A 79 14.39 -7.36 -15.55
C LEU A 79 13.65 -6.68 -14.40
N ILE A 80 13.14 -5.48 -14.66
CA ILE A 80 12.42 -4.66 -13.70
C ILE A 80 10.98 -4.53 -14.14
N LEU A 81 10.07 -4.84 -13.22
CA LEU A 81 8.63 -4.67 -13.35
C LEU A 81 8.16 -3.61 -12.35
N THR A 82 7.41 -2.62 -12.82
CA THR A 82 6.78 -1.62 -11.95
C THR A 82 5.28 -1.60 -12.21
N PRO A 83 4.46 -2.22 -11.33
CA PRO A 83 3.01 -2.17 -11.43
C PRO A 83 2.51 -0.76 -11.14
N ILE A 84 1.56 -0.30 -11.95
CA ILE A 84 0.84 0.96 -11.79
C ILE A 84 -0.59 0.59 -11.43
N ARG A 85 -1.00 0.85 -10.18
CA ARG A 85 -2.31 0.41 -9.69
C ARG A 85 -3.42 1.20 -10.38
N ASP A 86 -3.23 2.51 -10.52
CA ASP A 86 -4.21 3.45 -11.07
C ASP A 86 -4.54 3.13 -12.55
N SER A 87 -3.55 2.88 -13.40
CA SER A 87 -3.78 2.55 -14.83
C SER A 87 -3.96 1.06 -15.12
N ARG A 88 -3.80 0.19 -14.10
CA ARG A 88 -3.76 -1.28 -14.25
C ARG A 88 -2.72 -1.75 -15.25
N GLU A 89 -1.59 -1.05 -15.33
CA GLU A 89 -0.48 -1.40 -16.21
C GLU A 89 0.73 -1.93 -15.44
N ILE A 90 1.68 -2.51 -16.16
CA ILE A 90 3.01 -2.86 -15.67
C ILE A 90 4.03 -2.26 -16.63
N MET A 91 4.93 -1.43 -16.11
CA MET A 91 6.13 -1.01 -16.81
C MET A 91 7.13 -2.16 -16.80
N ILE A 92 7.76 -2.42 -17.94
CA ILE A 92 8.80 -3.43 -18.10
C ILE A 92 10.05 -2.74 -18.61
N GLY A 93 11.16 -2.91 -17.89
CA GLY A 93 12.46 -2.37 -18.26
C GLY A 93 13.60 -3.30 -17.87
N VAL A 94 14.81 -2.97 -18.29
CA VAL A 94 16.03 -3.70 -17.93
C VAL A 94 16.92 -2.78 -17.12
N CYS A 95 17.38 -3.20 -15.95
CA CYS A 95 18.35 -2.44 -15.18
C CYS A 95 19.65 -2.31 -15.99
N ASP A 96 20.10 -1.10 -16.24
CA ASP A 96 21.21 -0.80 -17.15
C ASP A 96 22.34 -0.01 -16.49
N GLY A 97 22.28 0.18 -15.17
CA GLY A 97 23.36 0.84 -14.43
C GLY A 97 23.44 0.51 -12.95
N PRO A 98 24.51 1.00 -12.31
CA PRO A 98 24.83 0.68 -10.92
C PRO A 98 23.89 1.41 -9.95
N TYR A 99 23.88 0.92 -8.71
CA TYR A 99 23.28 1.64 -7.59
C TYR A 99 23.94 3.02 -7.41
N LYS A 100 23.11 4.03 -7.13
CA LYS A 100 23.52 5.39 -6.76
C LYS A 100 22.69 5.88 -5.57
N TYR A 101 23.29 6.73 -4.76
CA TYR A 101 22.60 7.49 -3.73
C TYR A 101 22.56 8.97 -4.11
N GLU A 102 21.36 9.54 -4.29
CA GLU A 102 21.18 10.97 -4.58
C GLU A 102 20.14 11.59 -3.64
N SER A 103 20.60 12.32 -2.61
CA SER A 103 19.71 12.99 -1.65
C SER A 103 18.93 14.15 -2.29
N GLY A 104 17.66 14.32 -1.91
CA GLY A 104 16.85 15.50 -2.29
C GLY A 104 16.29 15.49 -3.71
N ARG A 105 16.37 14.37 -4.42
CA ARG A 105 15.75 14.16 -5.74
C ARG A 105 14.69 13.05 -5.68
N HIS A 106 13.91 12.91 -6.76
CA HIS A 106 12.96 11.81 -6.98
C HIS A 106 11.98 11.57 -5.80
N ASP A 107 11.32 12.64 -5.37
CA ASP A 107 10.35 12.63 -4.27
C ASP A 107 10.90 12.04 -2.96
N ASN A 108 12.17 12.32 -2.67
CA ASN A 108 12.88 11.87 -1.48
C ASN A 108 13.09 10.34 -1.43
N ASN A 109 13.21 9.71 -2.60
CA ASN A 109 13.67 8.34 -2.79
C ASN A 109 15.12 8.35 -3.33
N PRO A 110 16.14 8.37 -2.46
CA PRO A 110 17.51 8.63 -2.91
C PRO A 110 18.27 7.39 -3.37
N HIS A 111 17.77 6.18 -3.10
CA HIS A 111 18.42 4.96 -3.57
C HIS A 111 17.93 4.65 -4.98
N ILE A 112 18.80 4.81 -5.97
CA ILE A 112 18.43 4.85 -7.38
C ILE A 112 19.22 3.81 -8.17
N ARG A 113 18.58 3.26 -9.22
CA ARG A 113 19.24 2.56 -10.32
C ARG A 113 18.66 3.02 -11.65
N SER A 114 19.48 3.06 -12.69
CA SER A 114 18.99 3.33 -14.04
C SER A 114 18.33 2.08 -14.63
N VAL A 115 17.31 2.33 -15.44
CA VAL A 115 16.51 1.32 -16.11
C VAL A 115 16.21 1.78 -17.53
N ASP A 116 16.54 0.92 -18.49
CA ASP A 116 16.15 1.03 -19.88
C ASP A 116 14.71 0.49 -20.02
N TRP A 117 13.74 1.39 -19.87
CA TRP A 117 12.31 1.08 -19.99
C TRP A 117 11.94 0.68 -21.42
N LYS A 118 11.32 -0.48 -21.58
CA LYS A 118 11.00 -1.08 -22.88
C LYS A 118 9.56 -0.85 -23.31
N LYS A 119 8.61 -1.08 -22.40
CA LYS A 119 7.17 -0.99 -22.70
C LYS A 119 6.33 -0.94 -21.45
N ARG A 120 5.07 -0.54 -21.64
CA ARG A 120 3.97 -0.75 -20.69
C ARG A 120 3.04 -1.83 -21.23
N ILE A 121 2.55 -2.67 -20.35
CA ILE A 121 1.56 -3.70 -20.68
C ILE A 121 0.36 -3.59 -19.76
N ALA A 122 -0.83 -3.94 -20.24
CA ALA A 122 -1.98 -4.17 -19.37
C ALA A 122 -1.69 -5.36 -18.44
N ARG A 123 -2.06 -5.27 -17.16
CA ARG A 123 -1.88 -6.36 -16.17
C ARG A 123 -2.56 -7.67 -16.60
N GLU A 124 -3.59 -7.57 -17.43
CA GLU A 124 -4.35 -8.69 -17.98
C GLU A 124 -3.52 -9.55 -18.96
N LYS A 125 -2.40 -9.03 -19.48
CA LYS A 125 -1.46 -9.82 -20.30
C LYS A 125 -0.65 -10.84 -19.48
N LEU A 126 -0.58 -10.67 -18.17
CA LEU A 126 -0.07 -11.69 -17.27
C LEU A 126 -1.19 -12.66 -16.88
N SER A 127 -0.83 -13.92 -16.65
CA SER A 127 -1.69 -14.94 -16.05
C SER A 127 -2.21 -14.47 -14.70
N ASN A 128 -3.32 -15.05 -14.25
CA ASN A 128 -3.84 -14.73 -12.92
C ASN A 128 -2.79 -15.03 -11.82
N ARG A 129 -1.93 -16.04 -12.00
CA ARG A 129 -0.88 -16.37 -11.03
C ARG A 129 0.18 -15.27 -10.97
N ALA A 130 0.77 -14.90 -12.11
CA ALA A 130 1.78 -13.84 -12.18
C ALA A 130 1.22 -12.47 -11.81
N ARG A 131 -0.04 -12.18 -12.17
CA ARG A 131 -0.71 -10.92 -11.82
C ARG A 131 -0.90 -10.78 -10.31
N ASN A 132 -1.25 -11.88 -9.63
CA ASN A 132 -1.40 -11.92 -8.19
C ASN A 132 -0.05 -11.76 -7.49
N SER A 133 1.00 -12.47 -7.93
CA SER A 133 2.34 -12.28 -7.35
C SER A 133 2.85 -10.84 -7.56
N ALA A 134 2.62 -10.23 -8.74
CA ALA A 134 2.95 -8.83 -8.98
C ALA A 134 2.13 -7.82 -8.13
N GLY A 135 1.04 -8.27 -7.52
CA GLY A 135 0.17 -7.49 -6.61
C GLY A 135 0.75 -7.29 -5.21
N GLY A 136 1.81 -8.00 -4.81
CA GLY A 136 2.33 -7.99 -3.44
C GLY A 136 2.62 -6.59 -2.86
N ALA A 137 2.29 -6.37 -1.59
CA ALA A 137 2.34 -5.05 -0.93
C ALA A 137 3.76 -4.46 -0.79
N GLN A 138 4.80 -5.29 -0.95
CA GLN A 138 6.18 -4.86 -0.81
C GLN A 138 6.65 -3.96 -1.94
N THR A 139 7.54 -3.01 -1.60
CA THR A 139 8.19 -2.15 -2.58
C THR A 139 9.12 -2.94 -3.51
N LEU A 140 9.76 -4.00 -3.00
CA LEU A 140 10.73 -4.79 -3.76
C LEU A 140 10.69 -6.28 -3.42
N PHE A 141 10.46 -7.12 -4.43
CA PHE A 141 10.45 -8.58 -4.31
C PHE A 141 10.74 -9.27 -5.65
N SER A 142 11.08 -10.56 -5.61
CA SER A 142 11.42 -11.33 -6.81
C SER A 142 10.18 -11.89 -7.51
N MET A 143 10.22 -11.95 -8.83
CA MET A 143 9.21 -12.61 -9.68
C MET A 143 9.82 -13.78 -10.47
N ASN A 144 10.92 -14.36 -9.96
CA ASN A 144 11.66 -15.42 -10.64
C ASN A 144 10.80 -16.68 -10.88
N GLU A 145 9.80 -16.97 -10.03
CA GLU A 145 8.86 -18.08 -10.24
C GLU A 145 8.02 -17.97 -11.52
N HIS A 146 7.82 -16.74 -12.04
CA HIS A 146 7.05 -16.46 -13.27
C HIS A 146 7.94 -16.17 -14.47
N ARG A 147 9.23 -16.56 -14.40
CA ARG A 147 10.23 -16.16 -15.39
C ARG A 147 9.82 -16.40 -16.83
N ALA A 148 9.44 -17.63 -17.17
CA ALA A 148 9.13 -18.00 -18.55
C ALA A 148 8.00 -17.14 -19.11
N GLU A 149 6.96 -16.91 -18.30
CA GLU A 149 5.83 -16.06 -18.66
C GLU A 149 6.26 -14.59 -18.84
N ILE A 150 6.98 -14.05 -17.86
CA ILE A 150 7.37 -12.64 -17.87
C ILE A 150 8.37 -12.36 -18.99
N GLU A 151 9.36 -13.23 -19.20
CA GLU A 151 10.30 -13.09 -20.31
C GLU A 151 9.58 -13.22 -21.66
N SER A 152 8.59 -14.12 -21.78
CA SER A 152 7.73 -14.17 -22.97
C SER A 152 7.03 -12.83 -23.18
N VAL A 153 6.36 -12.28 -22.17
CA VAL A 153 5.63 -11.01 -22.33
C VAL A 153 6.59 -9.82 -22.55
N ALA A 154 7.78 -9.85 -21.94
CA ALA A 154 8.80 -8.82 -22.06
C ALA A 154 9.50 -8.82 -23.43
N PHE A 155 9.75 -9.99 -24.02
CA PHE A 155 10.59 -10.12 -25.23
C PHE A 155 9.86 -10.65 -26.47
N SER A 156 8.65 -11.21 -26.36
CA SER A 156 7.87 -11.68 -27.51
C SER A 156 6.76 -10.70 -27.93
N GLN A 157 6.48 -10.64 -29.22
CA GLN A 157 5.35 -9.91 -29.80
C GLN A 157 4.03 -10.72 -29.71
N GLY A 158 3.61 -11.07 -28.49
CA GLY A 158 2.19 -11.39 -28.24
C GLY A 158 1.76 -12.87 -28.32
N GLN A 159 2.48 -13.79 -27.67
CA GLN A 159 1.89 -15.09 -27.33
C GLN A 159 1.94 -15.37 -25.82
N THR A 160 0.75 -15.41 -25.22
CA THR A 160 0.50 -15.84 -23.85
C THR A 160 0.78 -17.34 -23.78
N ILE A 161 1.87 -17.74 -23.11
CA ILE A 161 2.12 -19.16 -22.83
C ILE A 161 1.55 -19.44 -21.44
N ALA A 162 0.38 -20.06 -21.41
CA ALA A 162 -0.13 -20.72 -20.22
C ALA A 162 0.60 -22.05 -20.08
N ALA A 163 1.38 -22.22 -19.01
CA ALA A 163 1.83 -23.53 -18.58
C ALA A 163 1.95 -23.58 -17.05
N ASN A 164 1.16 -24.46 -16.45
CA ASN A 164 1.43 -25.03 -15.14
C ASN A 164 2.65 -25.95 -15.28
N ASP A 165 3.65 -25.81 -14.40
CA ASP A 165 4.38 -26.95 -13.86
C ASP A 165 4.94 -26.57 -12.47
N PRO A 166 4.93 -27.46 -11.47
CA PRO A 166 5.37 -27.16 -10.11
C PRO A 166 6.87 -27.48 -9.91
N ALA A 167 7.40 -26.82 -8.88
CA ALA A 167 8.72 -26.99 -8.26
C ALA A 167 9.87 -26.18 -8.85
N LEU A 168 10.35 -25.22 -8.06
CA LEU A 168 11.65 -25.31 -7.39
C LEU A 168 11.53 -24.60 -6.04
N LEU A 169 11.74 -25.37 -4.97
CA LEU A 169 11.81 -24.93 -3.58
C LEU A 169 13.15 -24.23 -3.30
N ASP A 170 13.09 -23.39 -2.28
CA ASP A 170 14.18 -22.86 -1.44
C ASP A 170 14.59 -21.40 -1.71
N ASP A 171 13.74 -20.46 -1.24
CA ASP A 171 14.20 -19.23 -0.56
C ASP A 171 13.08 -18.61 0.33
N SER A 172 13.17 -18.91 1.62
CA SER A 172 12.45 -18.40 2.81
C SER A 172 10.94 -18.61 2.93
N GLU A 173 10.53 -19.37 3.96
CA GLU A 173 9.14 -19.43 4.45
C GLU A 173 8.56 -18.04 4.71
N ALA A 174 9.41 -17.07 5.12
CA ALA A 174 9.08 -15.66 5.24
C ALA A 174 8.41 -15.08 3.98
N GLN A 175 8.95 -15.40 2.79
CA GLN A 175 8.40 -14.96 1.53
C GLN A 175 7.04 -15.62 1.26
N PHE A 176 6.87 -16.90 1.58
CA PHE A 176 5.58 -17.58 1.46
C PHE A 176 4.51 -16.98 2.38
N TYR A 177 4.82 -16.69 3.66
CA TYR A 177 3.86 -16.05 4.56
C TYR A 177 3.45 -14.65 4.07
N GLU A 178 4.43 -13.87 3.60
CA GLU A 178 4.19 -12.52 3.09
C GLU A 178 3.37 -12.52 1.80
N GLU A 179 3.60 -13.48 0.90
CA GLU A 179 2.79 -13.68 -0.31
C GLU A 179 1.35 -14.08 0.03
N VAL A 180 1.17 -15.04 0.94
CA VAL A 180 -0.16 -15.47 1.39
C VAL A 180 -0.91 -14.32 2.07
N GLN A 181 -0.22 -13.57 2.93
CA GLN A 181 -0.80 -12.41 3.62
C GLN A 181 -1.18 -11.31 2.62
N GLY A 182 -0.27 -10.91 1.73
CA GLY A 182 -0.52 -9.85 0.75
C GLY A 182 -1.67 -10.19 -0.19
N LYS A 183 -1.81 -11.46 -0.58
CA LYS A 183 -2.95 -11.93 -1.38
C LYS A 183 -4.27 -11.86 -0.61
N ALA A 184 -4.26 -12.19 0.68
CA ALA A 184 -5.45 -12.05 1.52
C ALA A 184 -5.86 -10.58 1.64
N GLU A 185 -4.90 -9.68 1.88
CA GLU A 185 -5.13 -8.23 1.96
C GLU A 185 -5.70 -7.67 0.64
N GLU A 186 -5.18 -8.07 -0.52
CA GLU A 186 -5.71 -7.67 -1.84
C GLU A 186 -7.17 -8.11 -2.02
N LEU A 187 -7.49 -9.37 -1.72
CA LEU A 187 -8.86 -9.89 -1.83
C LEU A 187 -9.84 -9.17 -0.88
N ILE A 188 -9.37 -8.78 0.31
CA ILE A 188 -10.19 -8.03 1.27
C ILE A 188 -10.41 -6.60 0.76
N SER A 189 -9.36 -5.93 0.30
CA SER A 189 -9.46 -4.60 -0.28
C SER A 189 -10.39 -4.57 -1.48
N ASP A 190 -10.32 -5.57 -2.37
CA ASP A 190 -11.20 -5.69 -3.53
C ASP A 190 -12.67 -5.87 -3.12
N LYS A 191 -12.91 -6.67 -2.07
CA LYS A 191 -14.26 -6.88 -1.54
C LYS A 191 -14.82 -5.61 -0.91
N ILE A 192 -14.00 -4.84 -0.20
CA ILE A 192 -14.39 -3.53 0.34
C ILE A 192 -14.69 -2.54 -0.80
N ALA A 193 -13.85 -2.52 -1.84
CA ALA A 193 -14.05 -1.68 -3.03
C ALA A 193 -15.26 -2.08 -3.90
N GLN A 194 -15.89 -3.23 -3.63
CA GLN A 194 -17.14 -3.66 -4.27
C GLN A 194 -18.34 -3.70 -3.31
N MET A 195 -18.13 -3.33 -2.05
CA MET A 195 -19.18 -3.31 -1.03
C MET A 195 -20.18 -2.19 -1.29
N ASP A 196 -21.44 -2.41 -0.91
CA ASP A 196 -22.45 -1.34 -0.93
C ASP A 196 -21.97 -0.16 -0.07
N PRO A 197 -22.14 1.10 -0.50
CA PRO A 197 -21.69 2.26 0.26
C PRO A 197 -22.23 2.32 1.70
N LEU A 198 -23.50 1.93 1.92
CA LEU A 198 -24.12 1.94 3.25
C LEU A 198 -23.57 0.82 4.14
N ASP A 199 -23.27 -0.34 3.55
CA ASP A 199 -22.60 -1.43 4.26
C ASP A 199 -21.16 -1.04 4.62
N PHE A 200 -20.46 -0.32 3.75
CA PHE A 200 -19.11 0.16 4.05
C PHE A 200 -19.11 1.22 5.16
N GLU A 201 -20.08 2.14 5.17
CA GLU A 201 -20.30 3.05 6.31
C GLU A 201 -20.51 2.31 7.63
N GLU A 202 -21.32 1.23 7.61
CA GLU A 202 -21.54 0.42 8.80
C GLU A 202 -20.26 -0.31 9.23
N LEU A 203 -19.48 -0.82 8.28
CA LEU A 203 -18.20 -1.47 8.57
C LEU A 203 -17.20 -0.48 9.18
N VAL A 204 -17.17 0.78 8.72
CA VAL A 204 -16.36 1.85 9.33
C VAL A 204 -16.83 2.16 10.75
N ALA A 205 -18.14 2.25 10.99
CA ALA A 205 -18.68 2.45 12.34
C ALA A 205 -18.31 1.27 13.26
N ALA A 206 -18.44 0.03 12.78
CA ALA A 206 -18.09 -1.18 13.50
C ALA A 206 -16.60 -1.25 13.85
N LEU A 207 -15.73 -0.84 12.93
CA LEU A 207 -14.29 -0.74 13.20
C LEU A 207 -14.03 0.23 14.36
N LEU A 208 -14.63 1.42 14.34
CA LEU A 208 -14.48 2.38 15.45
C LEU A 208 -15.02 1.82 16.77
N ARG A 209 -16.14 1.08 16.75
CA ARG A 209 -16.64 0.36 17.94
C ARG A 209 -15.65 -0.67 18.46
N SER A 210 -15.05 -1.45 17.58
CA SER A 210 -14.05 -2.47 17.94
C SER A 210 -12.76 -1.88 18.53
N MET A 211 -12.47 -0.61 18.20
CA MET A 211 -11.39 0.19 18.80
C MET A 211 -11.78 0.83 20.15
N GLY A 212 -13.03 0.68 20.59
CA GLY A 212 -13.52 1.19 21.88
C GLY A 212 -14.29 2.51 21.82
N TYR A 213 -14.58 3.04 20.63
CA TYR A 213 -15.42 4.22 20.48
C TYR A 213 -16.92 3.87 20.49
N PHE A 214 -17.74 4.80 20.92
CA PHE A 214 -19.19 4.74 20.71
C PHE A 214 -19.52 5.35 19.35
N ALA A 215 -19.58 4.49 18.32
CA ALA A 215 -19.77 4.90 16.93
C ALA A 215 -21.10 4.44 16.34
N ARG A 216 -21.77 5.36 15.63
CA ARG A 216 -23.05 5.12 14.94
C ARG A 216 -23.08 5.85 13.60
N ARG A 217 -23.78 5.25 12.63
CA ARG A 217 -24.13 5.93 11.40
C ARG A 217 -25.08 7.09 11.66
N THR A 218 -24.97 8.12 10.84
CA THR A 218 -25.93 9.22 10.81
C THR A 218 -27.13 8.83 9.95
N VAL A 219 -28.27 9.48 10.20
CA VAL A 219 -29.41 9.44 9.29
C VAL A 219 -29.23 10.59 8.31
N GLU A 220 -29.62 10.41 7.05
CA GLU A 220 -29.62 11.49 6.06
C GLU A 220 -30.29 12.75 6.64
N GLY A 221 -29.55 13.86 6.62
CA GLY A 221 -29.94 15.08 7.32
C GLY A 221 -29.19 16.33 6.83
N PRO A 222 -29.42 17.49 7.47
CA PRO A 222 -28.85 18.77 7.04
C PRO A 222 -27.33 18.84 7.08
N ASP A 223 -26.68 17.97 7.85
CA ASP A 223 -25.23 17.93 8.09
C ASP A 223 -24.44 17.34 6.90
N ARG A 224 -24.95 17.53 5.67
CA ARG A 224 -24.46 17.02 4.36
C ARG A 224 -22.95 16.77 4.38
N GLY A 225 -22.54 15.52 4.61
CA GLY A 225 -21.15 15.11 4.58
C GLY A 225 -20.59 14.46 5.86
N VAL A 226 -21.42 14.09 6.84
CA VAL A 226 -21.02 13.24 7.97
C VAL A 226 -21.84 11.95 7.93
N ASP A 227 -21.19 10.82 7.74
CA ASP A 227 -21.83 9.50 7.59
C ASP A 227 -21.74 8.68 8.88
N VAL A 228 -20.69 8.88 9.68
CA VAL A 228 -20.52 8.24 11.00
C VAL A 228 -20.12 9.28 12.04
N ILE A 229 -20.64 9.15 13.25
CA ILE A 229 -20.20 9.91 14.43
C ILE A 229 -19.67 8.90 15.45
N ALA A 230 -18.48 9.17 15.98
CA ALA A 230 -17.85 8.39 17.04
C ALA A 230 -17.47 9.26 18.24
N GLN A 231 -17.63 8.72 19.44
CA GLN A 231 -17.41 9.42 20.71
C GLN A 231 -16.62 8.53 21.68
N SER A 232 -15.92 9.14 22.63
CA SER A 232 -15.15 8.41 23.65
C SER A 232 -16.04 7.89 24.78
N ASP A 233 -17.23 8.48 24.93
CA ASP A 233 -18.23 8.10 25.92
C ASP A 233 -19.62 7.90 25.26
N PRO A 234 -20.53 7.11 25.87
CA PRO A 234 -21.84 6.80 25.28
C PRO A 234 -22.79 8.00 25.17
N LEU A 235 -22.59 9.04 26.00
CA LEU A 235 -23.50 10.19 26.11
C LEU A 235 -22.99 11.40 25.33
N GLY A 236 -21.72 11.40 24.93
CA GLY A 236 -21.10 12.45 24.15
C GLY A 236 -20.68 13.67 24.94
N PHE A 237 -20.44 13.52 26.23
CA PHE A 237 -19.98 14.62 27.09
C PHE A 237 -18.49 14.89 26.96
N GLU A 238 -17.72 13.86 26.61
CA GLU A 238 -16.27 13.98 26.48
C GLU A 238 -15.86 14.40 25.07
N SER A 239 -14.84 15.26 25.02
CA SER A 239 -14.14 15.59 23.79
C SER A 239 -12.97 14.61 23.57
N PRO A 240 -12.62 14.29 22.31
CA PRO A 240 -13.20 14.80 21.07
C PRO A 240 -14.38 13.94 20.56
N ARG A 241 -15.35 14.61 19.93
CA ARG A 241 -16.28 13.94 19.01
C ARG A 241 -15.61 13.80 17.65
N ILE A 242 -15.65 12.61 17.07
CA ILE A 242 -15.10 12.31 15.75
C ILE A 242 -16.25 12.29 14.75
N LYS A 243 -16.19 13.16 13.75
CA LYS A 243 -17.06 13.13 12.57
C LYS A 243 -16.33 12.40 11.45
N VAL A 244 -17.04 11.51 10.78
CA VAL A 244 -16.47 10.68 9.73
C VAL A 244 -17.24 10.87 8.43
N GLN A 245 -16.52 11.11 7.34
CA GLN A 245 -17.05 10.95 5.98
C GLN A 245 -16.44 9.69 5.37
N VAL A 246 -17.28 8.87 4.76
CA VAL A 246 -16.94 7.62 4.10
C VAL A 246 -17.24 7.77 2.60
N LYS A 247 -16.27 7.40 1.76
CA LYS A 247 -16.39 7.39 0.30
C LYS A 247 -15.94 6.05 -0.26
N GLN A 248 -16.92 5.19 -0.50
CA GLN A 248 -16.80 4.00 -1.32
C GLN A 248 -16.78 4.42 -2.80
N ARG A 249 -15.62 4.36 -3.45
CA ARG A 249 -15.43 4.71 -4.87
C ARG A 249 -14.09 4.21 -5.42
N ASN A 250 -13.96 4.20 -6.75
CA ASN A 250 -12.70 3.94 -7.44
C ASN A 250 -11.88 5.22 -7.71
N ASP A 251 -12.55 6.36 -7.89
CA ASP A 251 -11.87 7.62 -8.19
C ASP A 251 -11.20 8.22 -6.94
N ARG A 252 -10.07 8.90 -7.15
CA ARG A 252 -9.33 9.56 -6.07
C ARG A 252 -10.10 10.74 -5.50
N THR A 253 -10.00 10.92 -4.18
CA THR A 253 -10.54 12.08 -3.47
C THR A 253 -9.72 13.32 -3.76
N GLY A 254 -10.38 14.38 -4.24
CA GLY A 254 -9.74 15.66 -4.55
C GLY A 254 -9.75 16.65 -3.39
N ALA A 255 -8.99 17.73 -3.56
CA ALA A 255 -8.86 18.83 -2.60
C ALA A 255 -10.21 19.51 -2.27
N ARG A 256 -11.12 19.58 -3.24
CA ARG A 256 -12.44 20.18 -3.04
C ARG A 256 -13.24 19.40 -2.01
N GLU A 257 -13.32 18.08 -2.12
CA GLU A 257 -14.10 17.27 -1.17
C GLU A 257 -13.52 17.32 0.24
N ILE A 258 -12.18 17.38 0.39
CA ILE A 258 -11.54 17.54 1.69
C ILE A 258 -11.90 18.89 2.32
N ARG A 259 -11.84 19.99 1.56
CA ARG A 259 -12.25 21.32 2.05
C ARG A 259 -13.73 21.37 2.43
N GLU A 260 -14.59 20.75 1.64
CA GLU A 260 -16.02 20.64 1.93
C GLU A 260 -16.25 19.90 3.26
N PHE A 261 -15.52 18.79 3.50
CA PHE A 261 -15.60 18.08 4.76
C PHE A 261 -15.06 18.89 5.94
N ILE A 262 -13.90 19.53 5.80
CA ILE A 262 -13.32 20.41 6.83
C ILE A 262 -14.33 21.50 7.24
N ALA A 263 -15.08 22.07 6.30
CA ALA A 263 -16.09 23.09 6.58
C ALA A 263 -17.26 22.59 7.48
N THR A 264 -17.45 21.27 7.60
CA THR A 264 -18.44 20.66 8.50
C THR A 264 -17.94 20.47 9.94
N LEU A 265 -16.62 20.59 10.14
CA LEU A 265 -15.97 20.39 11.43
C LEU A 265 -15.95 21.68 12.24
N ARG A 266 -16.19 21.59 13.55
CA ARG A 266 -16.09 22.72 14.49
C ARG A 266 -15.26 22.29 15.69
N PRO A 267 -14.25 23.06 16.14
CA PRO A 267 -13.52 22.73 17.36
C PRO A 267 -14.49 22.51 18.54
N PRO A 268 -14.32 21.46 19.36
CA PRO A 268 -13.19 20.52 19.42
C PRO A 268 -13.38 19.22 18.59
N ASP A 269 -14.28 19.20 17.60
CA ASP A 269 -14.49 18.03 16.73
C ASP A 269 -13.17 17.63 16.02
N LYS A 270 -12.98 16.32 15.88
CA LYS A 270 -11.98 15.73 14.97
C LYS A 270 -12.67 15.18 13.73
N GLY A 271 -11.96 15.21 12.61
CA GLY A 271 -12.39 14.63 11.35
C GLY A 271 -11.66 13.34 11.04
N LEU A 272 -12.40 12.36 10.52
CA LEU A 272 -11.86 11.20 9.83
C LEU A 272 -12.47 11.14 8.42
N TYR A 273 -11.66 11.12 7.39
CA TYR A 273 -12.13 10.89 6.03
C TYR A 273 -11.66 9.51 5.60
N VAL A 274 -12.56 8.63 5.18
CA VAL A 274 -12.24 7.28 4.72
C VAL A 274 -12.59 7.16 3.24
N SER A 275 -11.63 6.77 2.39
CA SER A 275 -11.90 6.56 0.97
C SER A 275 -11.15 5.38 0.39
N THR A 276 -11.88 4.51 -0.30
CA THR A 276 -11.33 3.31 -0.98
C THR A 276 -10.51 3.68 -2.22
N GLY A 277 -10.84 4.77 -2.92
CA GLY A 277 -10.15 5.24 -4.12
C GLY A 277 -8.87 6.07 -3.86
N GLY A 278 -8.51 6.30 -2.59
CA GLY A 278 -7.36 7.11 -2.20
C GLY A 278 -7.56 8.62 -2.38
N TYR A 279 -6.45 9.38 -2.42
CA TYR A 279 -6.44 10.85 -2.36
C TYR A 279 -5.46 11.46 -3.36
N THR A 280 -5.79 12.58 -3.99
CA THR A 280 -4.79 13.32 -4.79
C THR A 280 -3.75 14.00 -3.88
N ARG A 281 -2.60 14.42 -4.44
CA ARG A 281 -1.56 15.13 -3.67
C ARG A 281 -2.12 16.41 -3.03
N GLU A 282 -2.97 17.11 -3.76
CA GLU A 282 -3.63 18.34 -3.29
C GLU A 282 -4.61 18.05 -2.16
N ALA A 283 -5.33 16.92 -2.20
CA ALA A 283 -6.23 16.51 -1.12
C ALA A 283 -5.49 16.22 0.19
N LEU A 284 -4.34 15.53 0.11
CA LEU A 284 -3.48 15.30 1.26
C LEU A 284 -2.93 16.61 1.83
N TYR A 285 -2.48 17.51 0.95
CA TYR A 285 -2.00 18.84 1.35
C TYR A 285 -3.07 19.68 2.05
N GLU A 286 -4.33 19.64 1.59
CA GLU A 286 -5.45 20.29 2.27
C GLU A 286 -5.73 19.68 3.65
N ALA A 287 -5.66 18.35 3.77
CA ALA A 287 -5.89 17.67 5.05
C ALA A 287 -4.83 18.04 6.09
N GLU A 288 -3.55 18.10 5.69
CA GLU A 288 -2.44 18.51 6.56
C GLU A 288 -2.55 19.97 7.03
N ARG A 289 -3.23 20.82 6.25
CA ARG A 289 -3.37 22.26 6.50
C ARG A 289 -4.75 22.63 7.03
N ALA A 290 -5.44 21.68 7.64
CA ALA A 290 -6.69 21.94 8.33
C ALA A 290 -6.53 23.16 9.28
N PRO A 291 -7.55 24.05 9.39
CA PRO A 291 -7.48 25.23 10.23
C PRO A 291 -7.11 24.92 11.68
N GLN A 292 -6.49 25.87 12.38
CA GLN A 292 -6.11 25.70 13.78
C GLN A 292 -7.30 25.26 14.64
N GLY A 293 -7.10 24.22 15.45
CA GLY A 293 -8.14 23.63 16.31
C GLY A 293 -8.96 22.53 15.63
N ILE A 294 -8.76 22.26 14.34
CA ILE A 294 -9.36 21.13 13.62
C ILE A 294 -8.26 20.11 13.33
N SER A 295 -8.45 18.87 13.78
CA SER A 295 -7.59 17.74 13.42
C SER A 295 -8.33 16.84 12.46
N LEU A 296 -7.78 16.65 11.26
CA LEU A 296 -8.32 15.75 10.24
C LEU A 296 -7.33 14.62 9.99
N THR A 297 -7.80 13.38 10.05
CA THR A 297 -7.08 12.20 9.55
C THR A 297 -7.76 11.72 8.28
N VAL A 298 -6.98 11.39 7.26
CA VAL A 298 -7.46 10.71 6.06
C VAL A 298 -7.02 9.25 6.12
N LEU A 299 -7.88 8.35 5.67
CA LEU A 299 -7.66 6.91 5.69
C LEU A 299 -7.97 6.35 4.30
N THR A 300 -7.02 5.63 3.73
CA THR A 300 -7.17 4.91 2.46
C THR A 300 -7.82 3.54 2.66
N GLY A 301 -8.27 2.90 1.58
CA GLY A 301 -8.80 1.53 1.62
C GLY A 301 -7.79 0.50 2.15
N ASP A 302 -6.51 0.66 1.81
CA ASP A 302 -5.44 -0.22 2.29
C ASP A 302 -5.23 -0.03 3.81
N GLU A 303 -5.09 1.21 4.29
CA GLU A 303 -4.94 1.50 5.73
C GLU A 303 -6.17 1.08 6.54
N PHE A 304 -7.36 1.25 5.97
CA PHE A 304 -8.59 0.72 6.56
C PHE A 304 -8.55 -0.81 6.69
N THR A 305 -8.05 -1.51 5.66
CA THR A 305 -7.92 -2.97 5.67
C THR A 305 -6.95 -3.44 6.74
N GLU A 306 -5.82 -2.74 6.92
CA GLU A 306 -4.86 -3.03 7.99
C GLU A 306 -5.54 -2.95 9.37
N PHE A 307 -6.26 -1.86 9.66
CA PHE A 307 -6.99 -1.72 10.92
C PHE A 307 -8.13 -2.73 11.06
N LEU A 308 -8.86 -3.00 9.99
CA LEU A 308 -9.93 -4.00 10.00
C LEU A 308 -9.40 -5.38 10.43
N LEU A 309 -8.26 -5.79 9.88
CA LEU A 309 -7.61 -7.06 10.23
C LEU A 309 -7.10 -7.09 11.67
N GLU A 310 -6.52 -5.98 12.15
CA GLU A 310 -6.04 -5.87 13.53
C GLU A 310 -7.18 -6.03 14.56
N TYR A 311 -8.35 -5.47 14.27
CA TYR A 311 -9.50 -5.47 15.19
C TYR A 311 -10.60 -6.46 14.82
N TYR A 312 -10.40 -7.32 13.81
CA TYR A 312 -11.44 -8.18 13.23
C TYR A 312 -12.19 -9.05 14.27
N ASP A 313 -11.45 -9.62 15.22
CA ASP A 313 -12.02 -10.48 16.26
C ASP A 313 -12.92 -9.73 17.26
N ARG A 314 -12.79 -8.40 17.32
CA ARG A 314 -13.57 -7.52 18.20
C ARG A 314 -14.76 -6.87 17.50
N LEU A 315 -14.90 -7.08 16.19
CA LEU A 315 -16.08 -6.64 15.45
C LEU A 315 -17.33 -7.35 15.97
N ASP A 316 -18.45 -6.64 15.95
CA ASP A 316 -19.74 -7.25 16.25
C ASP A 316 -20.15 -8.28 15.17
N PRO A 317 -21.03 -9.24 15.49
CA PRO A 317 -21.40 -10.31 14.54
C PRO A 317 -22.02 -9.80 13.23
N GLN A 318 -22.70 -8.66 13.25
CA GLN A 318 -23.28 -8.07 12.05
C GLN A 318 -22.16 -7.57 11.12
N ALA A 319 -21.17 -6.86 11.65
CA ALA A 319 -20.02 -6.41 10.89
C ALA A 319 -19.16 -7.58 10.35
N GLN A 320 -18.97 -8.65 11.12
CA GLN A 320 -18.31 -9.87 10.62
C GLN A 320 -19.11 -10.55 9.50
N SER A 321 -20.44 -10.42 9.50
CA SER A 321 -21.27 -10.91 8.40
C SER A 321 -21.17 -10.06 7.12
N LEU A 322 -20.89 -8.76 7.24
CA LEU A 322 -20.62 -7.89 6.08
C LEU A 322 -19.28 -8.24 5.43
N MET A 323 -18.27 -8.52 6.26
CA MET A 323 -16.93 -8.87 5.82
C MET A 323 -16.46 -10.22 6.39
N PRO A 324 -17.00 -11.36 5.93
CA PRO A 324 -16.65 -12.67 6.48
C PRO A 324 -15.24 -13.08 6.08
N LEU A 325 -14.35 -13.17 7.07
CA LEU A 325 -12.98 -13.65 6.95
C LEU A 325 -12.80 -14.96 7.72
N LYS A 326 -11.91 -15.81 7.19
CA LYS A 326 -11.52 -17.08 7.82
C LYS A 326 -10.05 -17.05 8.14
N LYS A 327 -9.70 -17.34 9.39
CA LYS A 327 -8.30 -17.50 9.81
C LYS A 327 -7.71 -18.78 9.22
N VAL A 328 -6.53 -18.65 8.65
CA VAL A 328 -5.69 -19.78 8.21
C VAL A 328 -4.45 -19.76 9.10
N PHE A 329 -4.17 -20.88 9.76
CA PHE A 329 -2.98 -21.03 10.60
C PHE A 329 -1.90 -21.71 9.79
N VAL A 330 -0.71 -21.13 9.79
CA VAL A 330 0.48 -21.72 9.17
C VAL A 330 1.52 -21.89 10.29
N PRO A 331 2.16 -23.07 10.42
CA PRO A 331 3.25 -23.25 11.38
C PRO A 331 4.34 -22.20 11.15
N ILE A 332 4.93 -21.69 12.23
CA ILE A 332 6.11 -20.81 12.20
C ILE A 332 7.23 -21.56 12.93
N GLU A 333 8.43 -21.65 12.33
CA GLU A 333 9.62 -22.22 12.97
C GLU A 333 10.33 -21.26 13.93
#